data_AF-A0A820BFS3-F1
#
_entry.id   AF-A0A820BFS3-F1
#
_cell.length_a   1.000
_cell.length_b   1.000
_cell.length_c   1.000
_cell.angle_alpha   90.00
_cell.angle_beta   90.00
_cell.angle_gamma   90.00
#
_symmetry.space_group_name_H-M   'P 1'
#
loop_
_entity.id
_entity.type
_entity.pdbx_description
1 polymer ?
#
loop_
_entity_poly.entity_id
_entity_poly.type
_entity_poly.pdbx_seq_one_letter_code
_entity_poly.pdbx_strand_id
1 'polypeptide(L)'
;TNNSSATPTTTNNSSATPTTTNSTHKRRQWTLKEKMKILSEHNKGASLHKLELKYKCTRKMIREWKKNENELIKLLKEKGTKSKKRKRIRGAGAKLLYPDLDEHLIGWYRSKRGLDQEGIHVHKEKVTFKGMVRQGQRFSAGTKSKEPSKKWYTRFLKRHRLSLQRPVRKQKIYVTEAQVLIENFHRFIRKASHLGPRRGCMGCFTESDVCNMDESPLNLWGDQSKRCINDVNSKNEIEGHLDDKRFATVILCVFPEGNHRIKPVLLFKGTGKVAVKEEQHYSSHVKVFFTPKSVINIPTMEKYINWWLKNVKDGNRKLFITDSCNSHLNDNLTKKMRDNGVCLAIIPKGCTQYIQLLDVHVFSAFKNHYYDCAEEYLELNGPRLKLKLSSSQKRILCTRLTAAAWYRTLKSIDLQNAFRSLGYTWVDNSIIQPNHISWYKFDPNSIESNQEEAEDQNHEAECDERTTISTIKIQNKQLTLKDMWKNK
;
A
#
# COMPACT_ATOMS: atom_id res chain seq x y z
N THR A 1 -22.84 55.15 43.46
CA THR A 1 -23.78 54.88 44.56
C THR A 1 -23.92 53.38 44.73
N ASN A 2 -23.44 52.88 45.87
CA ASN A 2 -23.70 51.59 46.54
C ASN A 2 -23.45 50.31 45.72
N ASN A 3 -22.35 49.56 45.85
CA ASN A 3 -21.60 49.06 47.03
C ASN A 3 -22.36 47.99 47.84
N SER A 4 -21.59 47.00 48.35
CA SER A 4 -21.93 45.81 49.18
C SER A 4 -22.31 44.52 48.42
N SER A 5 -21.80 43.33 48.73
CA SER A 5 -20.76 42.87 49.66
C SER A 5 -20.50 41.39 49.39
N ALA A 6 -19.22 41.02 49.23
CA ALA A 6 -18.76 39.64 49.20
C ALA A 6 -18.45 39.16 50.62
N THR A 7 -18.82 37.92 50.94
CA THR A 7 -18.17 37.11 51.99
C THR A 7 -18.07 35.65 51.56
N PRO A 8 -17.01 34.94 51.99
CA PRO A 8 -16.47 33.79 51.29
C PRO A 8 -16.81 32.46 51.98
N THR A 9 -17.10 31.42 51.19
CA THR A 9 -17.27 30.06 51.69
C THR A 9 -15.92 29.40 51.91
N THR A 10 -15.69 29.03 53.17
CA THR A 10 -14.47 28.46 53.72
C THR A 10 -14.09 27.14 53.06
N THR A 11 -12.81 27.07 52.69
CA THR A 11 -12.03 25.91 52.28
C THR A 11 -11.99 24.83 53.36
N ASN A 12 -12.36 23.59 53.03
CA ASN A 12 -11.95 22.41 53.79
C ASN A 12 -10.84 21.67 53.04
N ASN A 13 -9.61 21.93 53.50
CA ASN A 13 -8.41 21.16 53.20
C ASN A 13 -8.59 19.72 53.68
N SER A 14 -8.60 18.77 52.74
CA SER A 14 -8.28 17.37 53.03
C SER A 14 -7.01 17.02 52.26
N SER A 15 -5.95 16.85 53.05
CA SER A 15 -4.59 16.52 52.66
C SER A 15 -4.52 15.32 51.72
N ALA A 16 -4.05 15.58 50.50
CA ALA A 16 -3.69 14.55 49.54
C ALA A 16 -2.40 13.85 49.99
N THR A 17 -2.50 12.57 50.37
CA THR A 17 -1.35 11.66 50.46
C THR A 17 -0.84 11.35 49.05
N PRO A 18 0.47 11.47 48.77
CA PRO A 18 1.02 11.25 47.44
C PRO A 18 1.02 9.76 47.11
N THR A 19 0.16 9.36 46.17
CA THR A 19 0.14 7.99 45.63
C THR A 19 1.36 7.78 44.75
N THR A 20 2.29 6.99 45.27
CA THR A 20 3.57 6.62 44.67
C THR A 20 3.34 5.83 43.39
N THR A 21 3.75 6.41 42.26
CA THR A 21 4.32 5.79 41.05
C THR A 21 3.86 4.36 40.69
N ASN A 22 2.94 4.27 39.71
CA ASN A 22 2.59 3.04 39.00
C ASN A 22 3.78 2.48 38.20
N SER A 23 4.52 1.53 38.78
CA SER A 23 5.36 0.63 37.99
C SER A 23 4.46 -0.36 37.25
N THR A 24 4.61 -0.44 35.94
CA THR A 24 3.83 -1.35 35.08
C THR A 24 4.28 -2.80 35.28
N HIS A 25 3.88 -3.43 36.39
CA HIS A 25 4.02 -4.88 36.54
C HIS A 25 3.11 -5.57 35.50
N LYS A 26 3.72 -6.20 34.48
CA LYS A 26 3.00 -7.08 33.55
C LYS A 26 2.18 -8.10 34.36
N ARG A 27 0.85 -8.04 34.23
CA ARG A 27 -0.09 -8.94 34.91
C ARG A 27 0.28 -10.40 34.65
N ARG A 28 0.81 -11.09 35.68
CA ARG A 28 1.23 -12.50 35.57
C ARG A 28 0.03 -13.41 35.28
N GLN A 29 0.22 -14.33 34.34
CA GLN A 29 -0.76 -15.36 34.01
C GLN A 29 -0.28 -16.73 34.49
N TRP A 30 -1.20 -17.52 35.02
CA TRP A 30 -0.93 -18.80 35.68
C TRP A 30 -1.36 -19.98 34.81
N THR A 31 -0.46 -20.94 34.58
CA THR A 31 -0.74 -22.18 33.86
C THR A 31 -1.52 -23.17 34.73
N LEU A 32 -2.21 -24.14 34.11
CA LEU A 32 -2.91 -25.20 34.83
C LEU A 32 -1.95 -25.97 35.75
N LYS A 33 -0.72 -26.25 35.30
CA LYS A 33 0.29 -26.92 36.13
C LYS A 33 0.65 -26.11 37.38
N GLU A 34 0.88 -24.80 37.23
CA GLU A 34 1.18 -23.92 38.37
C GLU A 34 -0.01 -23.84 39.33
N LYS A 35 -1.24 -23.70 38.81
CA LYS A 35 -2.45 -23.68 39.65
C LYS A 35 -2.60 -24.96 40.45
N MET A 36 -2.41 -26.13 39.82
CA MET A 36 -2.51 -27.42 40.51
C MET A 36 -1.40 -27.62 41.55
N LYS A 37 -0.18 -27.12 41.30
CA LYS A 37 0.90 -27.14 42.29
C LYS A 37 0.54 -26.29 43.52
N ILE A 38 -0.06 -25.12 43.31
CA ILE A 38 -0.48 -24.25 44.42
C ILE A 38 -1.64 -24.88 45.20
N LEU A 39 -2.60 -25.49 44.49
CA LEU A 39 -3.72 -26.19 45.14
C LEU A 39 -3.27 -27.43 45.90
N SER A 40 -2.28 -28.19 45.42
CA SER A 40 -1.77 -29.35 46.16
C SER A 40 -1.04 -28.95 47.44
N GLU A 41 -0.28 -27.85 47.44
CA GLU A 41 0.32 -27.31 48.66
C GLU A 41 -0.75 -26.77 49.62
N HIS A 42 -1.81 -26.15 49.11
CA HIS A 42 -2.95 -25.72 49.94
C HIS A 42 -3.67 -26.91 50.58
N ASN A 43 -3.94 -27.98 49.81
CA ASN A 43 -4.61 -29.19 50.30
C ASN A 43 -3.77 -29.96 51.32
N LYS A 44 -2.43 -29.79 51.31
CA LYS A 44 -1.50 -30.32 52.33
C LYS A 44 -1.43 -29.47 53.61
N GLY A 45 -2.29 -28.45 53.75
CA GLY A 45 -2.40 -27.63 54.96
C GLY A 45 -1.69 -26.27 54.91
N ALA A 46 -1.13 -25.85 53.76
CA ALA A 46 -0.54 -24.51 53.66
C ALA A 46 -1.61 -23.41 53.71
N SER A 47 -1.41 -22.40 54.56
CA SER A 47 -2.31 -21.25 54.65
C SER A 47 -2.31 -20.40 53.38
N LEU A 48 -3.44 -19.76 53.08
CA LEU A 48 -3.57 -18.89 51.90
C LEU A 48 -2.57 -17.72 51.91
N HIS A 49 -2.22 -17.21 53.10
CA HIS A 49 -1.24 -16.15 53.26
C HIS A 49 0.19 -16.61 52.90
N LYS A 50 0.56 -17.82 53.36
CA LYS A 50 1.86 -18.44 53.02
C LYS A 50 2.00 -18.65 51.51
N LEU A 51 0.93 -19.08 50.84
CA LEU A 51 0.91 -19.27 49.39
C LEU A 51 0.95 -17.95 48.62
N GLU A 52 0.26 -16.91 49.10
CA GLU A 52 0.28 -15.57 48.51
C GLU A 52 1.70 -14.99 48.51
N LEU A 53 2.41 -15.07 49.63
CA LEU A 53 3.81 -14.63 49.73
C LEU A 53 4.75 -15.47 48.85
N LYS A 54 4.63 -16.80 48.91
CA LYS A 54 5.51 -17.74 48.19
C LYS A 54 5.36 -17.62 46.67
N TYR A 55 4.14 -17.48 46.17
CA TYR A 55 3.85 -17.50 44.75
C TYR A 55 3.60 -16.11 44.15
N LYS A 56 3.35 -15.08 44.96
CA LYS A 56 2.89 -13.76 44.50
C LYS A 56 1.57 -13.88 43.71
N CYS A 57 0.65 -14.73 44.17
CA CYS A 57 -0.73 -14.80 43.72
C CYS A 57 -1.66 -14.24 44.78
N THR A 58 -2.74 -13.56 44.38
CA THR A 58 -3.70 -13.04 45.37
C THR A 58 -4.51 -14.17 45.98
N ARG A 59 -4.86 -14.05 47.26
CA ARG A 59 -5.74 -15.02 47.96
C ARG A 59 -7.06 -15.29 47.21
N LYS A 60 -7.62 -14.26 46.55
CA LYS A 60 -8.82 -14.39 45.69
C LYS A 60 -8.61 -15.41 44.56
N MET A 61 -7.46 -15.38 43.89
CA MET A 61 -7.16 -16.30 42.79
C MET A 61 -7.05 -17.74 43.27
N ILE A 62 -6.45 -17.97 44.45
CA ILE A 62 -6.34 -19.32 45.04
C ILE A 62 -7.74 -19.86 45.36
N ARG A 63 -8.61 -19.05 45.97
CA ARG A 63 -10.01 -19.41 46.24
C ARG A 63 -10.79 -19.73 44.96
N GLU A 64 -10.62 -18.93 43.90
CA GLU A 64 -11.25 -19.18 42.60
C GLU A 64 -10.73 -20.47 41.94
N TRP A 65 -9.45 -20.79 42.07
CA TRP A 65 -8.91 -22.05 41.55
C TRP A 65 -9.41 -23.25 42.35
N LYS A 66 -9.52 -23.12 43.68
CA LYS A 66 -10.07 -24.17 44.55
C LYS A 66 -11.54 -24.44 44.23
N LYS A 67 -12.34 -23.39 44.01
CA LYS A 67 -13.75 -23.51 43.58
C LYS A 67 -13.91 -24.29 42.27
N ASN A 68 -12.94 -24.17 41.35
CA ASN A 68 -12.96 -24.83 40.05
C ASN A 68 -12.00 -26.05 39.96
N GLU A 69 -11.58 -26.61 41.09
CA GLU A 69 -10.52 -27.64 41.15
C GLU A 69 -10.84 -28.87 40.30
N ASN A 70 -12.07 -29.38 40.38
CA ASN A 70 -12.51 -30.54 39.59
C ASN A 70 -12.42 -30.31 38.08
N GLU A 71 -12.75 -29.10 37.61
CA GLU A 71 -12.67 -28.74 36.20
C GLU A 71 -11.21 -28.56 35.74
N LEU A 72 -10.35 -28.02 36.60
CA LEU A 72 -8.91 -27.93 36.34
C LEU A 72 -8.27 -29.32 36.23
N ILE A 73 -8.68 -30.29 37.08
CA ILE A 73 -8.24 -31.69 37.02
C ILE A 73 -8.69 -32.35 35.72
N LYS A 74 -9.96 -32.18 35.33
CA LYS A 74 -10.51 -32.72 34.08
C LYS A 74 -9.72 -32.21 32.87
N LEU A 75 -9.43 -30.92 32.82
CA LEU A 75 -8.63 -30.29 31.76
C LEU A 75 -7.17 -30.74 31.73
N LEU A 76 -6.59 -31.11 32.88
CA LEU A 76 -5.21 -31.62 32.94
C LEU A 76 -5.10 -33.05 32.40
N LYS A 77 -6.17 -33.86 32.57
CA LYS A 77 -6.27 -35.25 32.09
C LYS A 77 -6.52 -35.36 30.58
N GLU A 78 -6.91 -34.28 29.89
CA GLU A 78 -7.04 -34.24 28.43
C GLU A 78 -5.68 -34.48 27.74
N LYS A 79 -5.58 -35.53 26.89
CA LYS A 79 -4.34 -35.95 26.22
C LYS A 79 -3.70 -34.79 25.41
N GLY A 80 -2.46 -34.43 25.76
CA GLY A 80 -1.61 -33.50 24.98
C GLY A 80 -0.67 -32.61 25.82
N THR A 81 0.56 -32.38 25.36
CA THR A 81 1.55 -31.47 26.00
C THR A 81 1.05 -30.02 26.10
N LYS A 82 0.12 -29.61 25.24
CA LYS A 82 -0.50 -28.27 25.25
C LYS A 82 -1.44 -28.05 26.44
N SER A 83 -2.04 -29.10 27.00
CA SER A 83 -2.98 -29.01 28.14
C SER A 83 -2.28 -28.46 29.39
N LYS A 84 -1.04 -28.87 29.66
CA LYS A 84 -0.24 -28.40 30.81
C LYS A 84 0.13 -26.90 30.73
N LYS A 85 0.29 -26.36 29.52
CA LYS A 85 0.62 -24.94 29.26
C LYS A 85 -0.62 -24.03 29.20
N ARG A 86 -1.82 -24.61 29.24
CA ARG A 86 -3.09 -23.86 29.18
C ARG A 86 -3.23 -22.99 30.44
N LYS A 87 -3.82 -21.80 30.31
CA LYS A 87 -3.93 -20.80 31.40
C LYS A 87 -5.36 -20.55 31.89
N ARG A 88 -6.36 -20.95 31.10
CA ARG A 88 -7.78 -20.67 31.35
C ARG A 88 -8.63 -21.90 31.09
N ILE A 89 -9.69 -22.02 31.89
CA ILE A 89 -10.80 -22.95 31.68
C ILE A 89 -11.53 -22.59 30.37
N ARG A 90 -12.19 -23.55 29.71
CA ARG A 90 -13.00 -23.28 28.51
C ARG A 90 -14.10 -22.26 28.85
N GLY A 91 -14.32 -21.26 28.02
CA GLY A 91 -15.34 -20.22 28.29
C GLY A 91 -14.95 -19.13 29.30
N ALA A 92 -13.90 -19.31 30.12
CA ALA A 92 -13.42 -18.30 31.09
C ALA A 92 -12.66 -17.11 30.46
N GLY A 93 -12.85 -16.88 29.16
CA GLY A 93 -12.31 -15.72 28.46
C GLY A 93 -13.26 -14.52 28.58
N ALA A 94 -12.77 -13.34 28.19
CA ALA A 94 -13.68 -12.21 27.97
C ALA A 94 -14.71 -12.60 26.92
N LYS A 95 -15.99 -12.30 27.20
CA LYS A 95 -17.07 -12.47 26.22
C LYS A 95 -16.78 -11.63 24.97
N LEU A 96 -17.29 -12.10 23.84
CA LEU A 96 -17.13 -11.40 22.57
C LEU A 96 -17.93 -10.09 22.62
N LEU A 97 -17.25 -8.98 22.34
CA LEU A 97 -17.84 -7.64 22.47
C LEU A 97 -18.87 -7.33 21.38
N TYR A 98 -18.74 -7.95 20.20
CA TYR A 98 -19.61 -7.74 19.04
C TYR A 98 -20.03 -9.09 18.46
N PRO A 99 -20.96 -9.81 19.10
CA PRO A 99 -21.38 -11.14 18.65
C PRO A 99 -22.10 -11.08 17.29
N ASP A 100 -23.05 -10.16 17.12
CA ASP A 100 -23.85 -10.06 15.89
C ASP A 100 -22.98 -9.71 14.68
N LEU A 101 -22.00 -8.83 14.87
CA LEU A 101 -21.04 -8.49 13.83
C LEU A 101 -20.13 -9.68 13.47
N ASP A 102 -19.75 -10.48 14.46
CA ASP A 102 -18.92 -11.67 14.24
C ASP A 102 -19.68 -12.71 13.40
N GLU A 103 -20.94 -12.94 13.72
CA GLU A 103 -21.84 -13.82 12.95
C GLU A 103 -22.09 -13.29 11.54
N HIS A 104 -22.36 -11.98 11.41
CA HIS A 104 -22.55 -11.33 10.13
C HIS A 104 -21.32 -11.46 9.22
N LEU A 105 -20.12 -11.17 9.73
CA LEU A 105 -18.89 -11.20 8.95
C LEU A 105 -18.50 -12.61 8.52
N ILE A 106 -18.75 -13.64 9.35
CA ILE A 106 -18.47 -15.02 8.93
C ILE A 106 -19.50 -15.50 7.91
N GLY A 107 -20.77 -15.12 8.05
CA GLY A 107 -21.80 -15.37 7.04
C GLY A 107 -21.45 -14.73 5.70
N TRP A 108 -21.04 -13.46 5.72
CA TRP A 108 -20.55 -12.74 4.55
C TRP A 108 -19.29 -13.39 3.94
N TYR A 109 -18.32 -13.81 4.75
CA TYR A 109 -17.15 -14.54 4.25
C TYR A 109 -17.58 -15.83 3.54
N ARG A 110 -18.45 -16.63 4.16
CA ARG A 110 -18.93 -17.91 3.60
C ARG A 110 -19.70 -17.72 2.31
N SER A 111 -20.60 -16.73 2.25
CA SER A 111 -21.35 -16.41 1.03
C SER A 111 -20.42 -16.03 -0.12
N LYS A 112 -19.30 -15.37 0.19
CA LYS A 112 -18.25 -15.01 -0.79
C LYS A 112 -17.38 -16.19 -1.20
N ARG A 113 -17.30 -17.25 -0.40
CA ARG A 113 -16.51 -18.45 -0.70
C ARG A 113 -17.34 -19.58 -1.33
N GLY A 114 -18.60 -19.31 -1.67
CA GLY A 114 -19.46 -20.25 -2.41
C GLY A 114 -19.87 -21.49 -1.63
N LEU A 115 -19.93 -21.40 -0.30
CA LEU A 115 -20.43 -22.49 0.56
C LEU A 115 -21.88 -22.18 0.92
N ASP A 116 -22.83 -22.78 0.20
CA ASP A 116 -24.20 -22.96 0.71
C ASP A 116 -24.28 -24.20 1.61
N GLN A 117 -25.41 -24.39 2.28
CA GLN A 117 -25.64 -25.51 3.20
C GLN A 117 -25.75 -26.87 2.50
N GLU A 118 -25.76 -26.91 1.16
CA GLU A 118 -26.05 -28.10 0.36
C GLU A 118 -24.84 -28.59 -0.47
N GLY A 119 -23.69 -27.90 -0.40
CA GLY A 119 -22.44 -28.39 -0.97
C GLY A 119 -22.32 -28.22 -2.49
N ILE A 120 -23.15 -27.36 -3.09
CA ILE A 120 -23.05 -27.05 -4.51
C ILE A 120 -21.88 -26.06 -4.73
N HIS A 121 -21.02 -26.35 -5.71
CA HIS A 121 -19.91 -25.47 -6.05
C HIS A 121 -20.41 -24.16 -6.66
N VAL A 122 -20.54 -23.11 -5.85
CA VAL A 122 -20.77 -21.74 -6.32
C VAL A 122 -19.43 -21.00 -6.42
N HIS A 123 -19.33 -20.08 -7.38
CA HIS A 123 -18.15 -19.22 -7.65
C HIS A 123 -17.44 -18.70 -6.37
N LYS A 124 -16.13 -18.94 -6.24
CA LYS A 124 -15.28 -18.44 -5.15
C LYS A 124 -14.85 -16.98 -5.42
N GLU A 125 -15.33 -16.02 -4.61
CA GLU A 125 -14.84 -14.64 -4.63
C GLU A 125 -13.62 -14.46 -3.71
N LYS A 126 -12.76 -13.50 -4.07
CA LYS A 126 -11.62 -13.09 -3.26
C LYS A 126 -12.10 -12.24 -2.08
N VAL A 127 -11.75 -12.64 -0.85
CA VAL A 127 -12.03 -11.87 0.36
C VAL A 127 -10.77 -11.21 0.89
N THR A 128 -10.81 -9.91 1.14
CA THR A 128 -9.65 -9.13 1.62
C THR A 128 -9.86 -8.59 3.02
N PHE A 129 -8.75 -8.31 3.72
CA PHE A 129 -8.83 -7.70 5.05
C PHE A 129 -9.49 -6.32 5.00
N LYS A 130 -9.18 -5.51 3.98
CA LYS A 130 -9.82 -4.20 3.76
C LYS A 130 -11.32 -4.35 3.54
N GLY A 131 -11.72 -5.28 2.66
CA GLY A 131 -13.13 -5.58 2.40
C GLY A 131 -13.88 -6.02 3.67
N MET A 132 -13.27 -6.88 4.50
CA MET A 132 -13.84 -7.30 5.78
C MET A 132 -13.97 -6.14 6.78
N VAL A 133 -12.96 -5.28 6.89
CA VAL A 133 -13.02 -4.10 7.77
C VAL A 133 -14.15 -3.18 7.32
N ARG A 134 -14.22 -2.87 6.02
CA ARG A 134 -15.28 -2.02 5.46
C ARG A 134 -16.67 -2.60 5.69
N GLN A 135 -16.85 -3.91 5.50
CA GLN A 135 -18.14 -4.55 5.82
C GLN A 135 -18.50 -4.41 7.30
N GLY A 136 -17.53 -4.55 8.20
CA GLY A 136 -17.80 -4.34 9.62
C GLY A 136 -18.11 -2.89 9.97
N GLN A 137 -17.49 -1.92 9.30
CA GLN A 137 -17.85 -0.50 9.45
C GLN A 137 -19.27 -0.23 8.96
N ARG A 138 -19.67 -0.79 7.81
CA ARG A 138 -21.04 -0.68 7.28
C ARG A 138 -22.08 -1.26 8.22
N PHE A 139 -21.83 -2.47 8.75
CA PHE A 139 -22.70 -3.09 9.74
C PHE A 139 -22.79 -2.23 11.02
N SER A 140 -21.66 -1.70 11.48
CA SER A 140 -21.61 -0.85 12.67
C SER A 140 -22.40 0.45 12.49
N ALA A 141 -22.27 1.10 11.33
CA ALA A 141 -23.04 2.29 10.98
C ALA A 141 -24.55 2.02 10.90
N GLY A 142 -24.96 0.92 10.26
CA GLY A 142 -26.37 0.53 10.16
C GLY A 142 -27.01 0.17 11.51
N THR A 143 -26.21 -0.33 12.45
CA THR A 143 -26.64 -0.69 13.81
C THR A 143 -26.39 0.40 14.85
N LYS A 144 -25.84 1.55 14.45
CA LYS A 144 -25.36 2.63 15.36
C LYS A 144 -24.43 2.12 16.48
N SER A 145 -23.69 1.05 16.22
CA SER A 145 -22.76 0.46 17.18
C SER A 145 -21.35 1.03 17.01
N LYS A 146 -20.56 1.00 18.08
CA LYS A 146 -19.17 1.51 18.06
C LYS A 146 -18.30 0.61 17.19
N GLU A 147 -17.55 1.23 16.27
CA GLU A 147 -16.66 0.49 15.37
C GLU A 147 -15.61 -0.37 16.12
N PRO A 148 -15.41 -1.64 15.72
CA PRO A 148 -14.37 -2.47 16.29
C PRO A 148 -12.97 -1.98 15.90
N SER A 149 -12.03 -2.09 16.84
CA SER A 149 -10.61 -1.85 16.54
C SER A 149 -10.06 -2.84 15.49
N LYS A 150 -8.99 -2.45 14.76
CA LYS A 150 -8.25 -3.37 13.86
C LYS A 150 -7.85 -4.70 14.53
N LYS A 151 -7.51 -4.66 15.83
CA LYS A 151 -7.18 -5.86 16.63
C LYS A 151 -8.35 -6.82 16.78
N TRP A 152 -9.60 -6.31 16.79
CA TRP A 152 -10.79 -7.15 16.85
C TRP A 152 -10.91 -7.99 15.57
N TYR A 153 -10.72 -7.39 14.39
CA TYR A 153 -10.70 -8.10 13.10
C TYR A 153 -9.56 -9.11 12.99
N THR A 154 -8.36 -8.79 13.48
CA THR A 154 -7.28 -9.79 13.54
C THR A 154 -7.64 -10.98 14.44
N ARG A 155 -8.37 -10.74 15.53
CA ARG A 155 -8.88 -11.81 16.39
C ARG A 155 -10.05 -12.56 15.76
N PHE A 156 -10.89 -11.90 14.96
CA PHE A 156 -11.97 -12.52 14.16
C PHE A 156 -11.40 -13.64 13.28
N LEU A 157 -10.34 -13.35 12.53
CA LEU A 157 -9.68 -14.36 11.70
C LEU A 157 -9.25 -15.59 12.52
N LYS A 158 -8.66 -15.36 13.70
CA LYS A 158 -8.26 -16.46 14.59
C LYS A 158 -9.45 -17.25 15.14
N ARG A 159 -10.56 -16.59 15.47
CA ARG A 159 -11.78 -17.25 15.98
C ARG A 159 -12.36 -18.21 14.95
N HIS A 160 -12.36 -17.80 13.69
CA HIS A 160 -12.96 -18.54 12.58
C HIS A 160 -11.98 -19.42 11.79
N ARG A 161 -10.77 -19.64 12.33
CA ARG A 161 -9.71 -20.42 11.66
C ARG A 161 -9.40 -19.91 10.24
N LEU A 162 -9.40 -18.60 10.08
CA LEU A 162 -9.00 -17.91 8.87
C LEU A 162 -7.59 -17.34 9.03
N SER A 163 -6.84 -17.28 7.93
CA SER A 163 -5.54 -16.64 7.86
C SER A 163 -5.46 -15.68 6.69
N LEU A 164 -4.68 -14.63 6.90
CA LEU A 164 -4.36 -13.66 5.85
C LEU A 164 -3.13 -14.17 5.09
N GLN A 165 -3.35 -14.76 3.91
CA GLN A 165 -2.32 -15.47 3.15
C GLN A 165 -1.79 -14.60 2.01
N ARG A 166 -0.51 -14.77 1.64
CA ARG A 166 0.12 -14.13 0.46
C ARG A 166 0.39 -15.20 -0.61
N PRO A 167 0.18 -14.90 -1.90
CA PRO A 167 0.75 -15.68 -2.98
C PRO A 167 2.28 -15.74 -2.87
N VAL A 168 2.85 -16.92 -3.08
CA VAL A 168 4.30 -17.08 -3.18
C VAL A 168 4.73 -16.54 -4.54
N ARG A 169 5.59 -15.52 -4.56
CA ARG A 169 6.26 -15.07 -5.79
C ARG A 169 7.57 -15.82 -5.92
N LYS A 170 7.79 -16.52 -7.03
CA LYS A 170 9.12 -17.02 -7.39
C LYS A 170 9.97 -15.85 -7.84
N GLN A 171 11.17 -15.71 -7.26
CA GLN A 171 12.16 -14.73 -7.69
C GLN A 171 12.63 -15.13 -9.10
N LYS A 172 12.66 -14.17 -10.04
CA LYS A 172 13.00 -14.46 -11.44
C LYS A 172 14.51 -14.51 -11.70
N ILE A 173 15.31 -13.92 -10.81
CA ILE A 173 16.75 -13.73 -10.94
C ILE A 173 17.42 -13.84 -9.58
N TYR A 174 18.66 -14.32 -9.54
CA TYR A 174 19.48 -14.36 -8.32
C TYR A 174 19.88 -12.95 -7.89
N VAL A 175 20.09 -12.75 -6.59
CA VAL A 175 20.39 -11.43 -6.00
C VAL A 175 21.74 -10.89 -6.50
N THR A 176 22.76 -11.74 -6.60
CA THR A 176 24.10 -11.37 -7.07
C THR A 176 24.08 -10.87 -8.51
N GLU A 177 23.35 -11.54 -9.39
CA GLU A 177 23.16 -11.13 -10.78
C GLU A 177 22.39 -9.80 -10.87
N ALA A 178 21.33 -9.64 -10.08
CA ALA A 178 20.58 -8.39 -10.01
C ALA A 178 21.46 -7.21 -9.56
N GLN A 179 22.38 -7.42 -8.61
CA GLN A 179 23.30 -6.38 -8.14
C GLN A 179 24.16 -5.82 -9.27
N VAL A 180 24.81 -6.69 -10.06
CA VAL A 180 25.66 -6.28 -11.19
C VAL A 180 24.84 -5.52 -12.24
N LEU A 181 23.65 -6.01 -12.55
CA LEU A 181 22.76 -5.36 -13.53
C LEU A 181 22.30 -3.97 -13.08
N ILE A 182 21.93 -3.82 -11.81
CA ILE A 182 21.49 -2.53 -11.25
C ILE A 182 22.67 -1.55 -11.19
N GLU A 183 23.87 -2.00 -10.81
CA GLU A 183 25.08 -1.16 -10.81
C GLU A 183 25.42 -0.64 -12.20
N ASN A 184 25.41 -1.52 -13.22
CA ASN A 184 25.64 -1.11 -14.61
C ASN A 184 24.59 -0.10 -15.09
N PHE A 185 23.34 -0.27 -14.67
CA PHE A 185 22.27 0.66 -14.99
C PHE A 185 22.49 2.05 -14.35
N HIS A 186 22.85 2.12 -13.06
CA HIS A 186 23.18 3.41 -12.43
C HIS A 186 24.43 4.07 -13.04
N ARG A 187 25.45 3.26 -13.38
CA ARG A 187 26.63 3.73 -14.10
C ARG A 187 26.28 4.32 -15.47
N PHE A 188 25.37 3.69 -16.20
CA PHE A 188 24.85 4.21 -17.47
C PHE A 188 24.17 5.56 -17.29
N ILE A 189 23.26 5.68 -16.32
CA ILE A 189 22.57 6.95 -16.05
C ILE A 189 23.57 8.07 -15.71
N ARG A 190 24.56 7.78 -14.85
CA ARG A 190 25.60 8.75 -14.50
C ARG A 190 26.38 9.20 -15.72
N LYS A 191 26.86 8.26 -16.54
CA LYS A 191 27.55 8.59 -17.80
C LYS A 191 26.68 9.43 -18.73
N ALA A 192 25.41 9.08 -18.88
CA ALA A 192 24.47 9.81 -19.74
C ALA A 192 24.30 11.28 -19.31
N SER A 193 24.41 11.55 -18.01
CA SER A 193 24.32 12.91 -17.47
C SER A 193 25.50 13.80 -17.83
N HIS A 194 26.65 13.24 -18.20
CA HIS A 194 27.84 13.99 -18.62
C HIS A 194 27.92 14.19 -20.14
N LEU A 195 26.97 13.66 -20.93
CA LEU A 195 26.97 13.75 -22.40
C LEU A 195 26.47 15.10 -22.96
N GLY A 196 26.48 16.17 -22.17
CA GLY A 196 26.03 17.48 -22.60
C GLY A 196 26.43 18.58 -21.61
N PRO A 197 26.11 19.86 -21.93
CA PRO A 197 26.46 20.98 -21.07
C PRO A 197 25.91 20.80 -19.67
N ARG A 198 26.76 21.00 -18.66
CA ARG A 198 26.36 20.89 -17.25
C ARG A 198 25.38 22.00 -16.90
N ARG A 199 24.26 21.62 -16.28
CA ARG A 199 23.16 22.51 -15.85
C ARG A 199 22.92 22.48 -14.33
N GLY A 200 23.68 21.67 -13.61
CA GLY A 200 23.61 21.55 -12.15
C GLY A 200 24.29 20.28 -11.64
N CYS A 201 23.95 19.86 -10.42
CA CYS A 201 24.45 18.64 -9.78
C CYS A 201 24.04 17.35 -10.52
N MET A 202 22.99 17.39 -11.34
CA MET A 202 22.53 16.27 -12.16
C MET A 202 23.12 16.26 -13.58
N GLY A 203 24.25 16.93 -13.80
CA GLY A 203 24.90 17.00 -15.10
C GLY A 203 24.08 17.83 -16.09
N CYS A 204 23.83 17.30 -17.29
CA CYS A 204 23.04 17.94 -18.32
C CYS A 204 21.51 17.85 -18.11
N PHE A 205 21.06 17.10 -17.09
CA PHE A 205 19.65 16.94 -16.74
C PHE A 205 19.28 17.77 -15.52
N THR A 206 18.01 18.17 -15.45
CA THR A 206 17.31 18.71 -14.27
C THR A 206 16.18 17.77 -13.87
N GLU A 207 15.50 18.03 -12.74
CA GLU A 207 14.37 17.18 -12.31
C GLU A 207 13.25 17.16 -13.34
N SER A 208 13.04 18.27 -14.06
CA SER A 208 12.15 18.39 -15.21
C SER A 208 12.48 17.48 -16.39
N ASP A 209 13.72 17.01 -16.49
CA ASP A 209 14.24 16.28 -17.66
C ASP A 209 14.19 14.76 -17.50
N VAL A 210 14.02 14.28 -16.26
CA VAL A 210 14.01 12.85 -15.94
C VAL A 210 12.59 12.35 -15.79
N CYS A 211 12.23 11.28 -16.51
CA CYS A 211 10.93 10.64 -16.36
C CYS A 211 11.02 9.13 -16.31
N ASN A 212 10.06 8.51 -15.61
CA ASN A 212 9.88 7.07 -15.57
C ASN A 212 8.50 6.71 -16.15
N MET A 213 8.45 5.71 -17.02
CA MET A 213 7.24 5.23 -17.71
C MET A 213 7.10 3.71 -17.56
N ASP A 214 5.87 3.26 -17.37
CA ASP A 214 5.50 1.85 -17.31
C ASP A 214 3.98 1.69 -17.47
N GLU A 215 3.55 0.46 -17.74
CA GLU A 215 2.14 0.10 -17.82
C GLU A 215 1.66 -0.84 -16.71
N SER A 216 0.37 -0.76 -16.42
CA SER A 216 -0.27 -1.71 -15.53
C SER A 216 -1.65 -2.12 -16.01
N PRO A 217 -2.03 -3.41 -15.89
CA PRO A 217 -3.40 -3.84 -16.16
C PRO A 217 -4.35 -3.23 -15.12
N LEU A 218 -5.52 -2.82 -15.59
CA LEU A 218 -6.56 -2.19 -14.80
C LEU A 218 -7.89 -2.91 -15.06
N ASN A 219 -8.52 -3.35 -13.98
CA ASN A 219 -9.89 -3.86 -14.02
C ASN A 219 -10.83 -2.71 -13.67
N LEU A 220 -12.05 -2.72 -14.20
CA LEU A 220 -13.02 -1.68 -13.87
C LEU A 220 -13.38 -1.71 -12.38
N TRP A 221 -13.46 -2.92 -11.83
CA TRP A 221 -13.76 -3.19 -10.44
C TRP A 221 -12.70 -4.15 -9.89
N GLY A 222 -12.37 -4.06 -8.60
CA GLY A 222 -11.41 -4.96 -7.99
C GLY A 222 -10.81 -4.40 -6.71
N ASP A 223 -9.69 -5.01 -6.30
CA ASP A 223 -8.85 -4.55 -5.20
C ASP A 223 -7.37 -4.86 -5.48
N GLN A 224 -6.46 -4.22 -4.73
CA GLN A 224 -5.01 -4.49 -4.79
C GLN A 224 -4.50 -5.38 -3.67
N SER A 225 -5.37 -5.99 -2.88
CA SER A 225 -4.94 -6.78 -1.75
C SER A 225 -4.17 -8.00 -2.25
N LYS A 226 -2.84 -7.94 -2.16
CA LYS A 226 -1.95 -9.09 -2.38
C LYS A 226 -2.18 -10.18 -1.33
N ARG A 227 -3.01 -9.90 -0.31
CA ARG A 227 -3.39 -10.83 0.72
C ARG A 227 -4.88 -11.15 0.64
N CYS A 228 -5.23 -12.42 0.67
CA CYS A 228 -6.61 -12.86 0.81
C CYS A 228 -6.81 -13.49 2.18
N ILE A 229 -8.03 -13.41 2.68
CA ILE A 229 -8.48 -14.19 3.82
C ILE A 229 -8.92 -15.54 3.27
N ASN A 230 -8.26 -16.60 3.73
CA ASN A 230 -8.62 -17.98 3.42
C ASN A 230 -8.68 -18.80 4.71
N ASP A 231 -9.21 -20.01 4.62
CA ASP A 231 -9.12 -20.99 5.69
C ASP A 231 -7.66 -21.33 6.01
N VAL A 232 -7.34 -21.48 7.29
CA VAL A 232 -6.01 -21.89 7.73
C VAL A 232 -5.67 -23.24 7.11
N ASN A 233 -4.45 -23.37 6.60
CA ASN A 233 -3.93 -24.57 5.93
C ASN A 233 -4.56 -24.89 4.56
N SER A 234 -5.37 -24.01 3.98
CA SER A 234 -5.68 -24.11 2.55
C SER A 234 -4.42 -23.80 1.72
N LYS A 235 -4.21 -24.51 0.60
CA LYS A 235 -3.30 -24.01 -0.44
C LYS A 235 -3.86 -22.67 -0.92
N ASN A 236 -3.00 -21.75 -1.36
CA ASN A 236 -3.40 -20.46 -1.94
C ASN A 236 -4.14 -20.69 -3.28
N GLU A 237 -5.31 -21.31 -3.25
CA GLU A 237 -6.25 -21.41 -4.36
C GLU A 237 -6.94 -20.05 -4.50
N ILE A 238 -6.20 -19.08 -5.03
CA ILE A 238 -6.83 -17.89 -5.58
C ILE A 238 -7.16 -18.22 -7.03
N GLU A 239 -8.19 -19.04 -7.25
CA GLU A 239 -9.10 -18.72 -8.34
C GLU A 239 -10.00 -17.61 -7.80
N GLY A 240 -9.47 -16.39 -7.86
CA GLY A 240 -10.20 -15.19 -7.50
C GLY A 240 -10.46 -14.43 -8.77
N HIS A 241 -11.55 -14.76 -9.47
CA HIS A 241 -12.03 -13.98 -10.61
C HIS A 241 -12.53 -12.62 -10.10
N LEU A 242 -11.62 -11.69 -9.80
CA LEU A 242 -11.93 -10.27 -9.78
C LEU A 242 -12.03 -9.80 -11.23
N ASP A 243 -13.00 -10.31 -11.99
CA ASP A 243 -13.12 -10.02 -13.42
C ASP A 243 -11.73 -10.10 -14.11
N ASP A 244 -11.08 -11.28 -14.09
CA ASP A 244 -9.68 -11.48 -14.55
C ASP A 244 -9.39 -11.02 -15.99
N LYS A 245 -10.41 -10.56 -16.71
CA LYS A 245 -10.26 -9.89 -17.99
C LYS A 245 -9.92 -8.42 -17.75
N ARG A 246 -8.62 -8.13 -17.89
CA ARG A 246 -8.08 -6.78 -18.10
C ARG A 246 -9.08 -5.92 -18.86
N PHE A 247 -9.66 -4.92 -18.19
CA PHE A 247 -10.62 -4.01 -18.80
C PHE A 247 -9.90 -2.94 -19.62
N ALA A 248 -8.80 -2.44 -19.07
CA ALA A 248 -7.90 -1.50 -19.71
C ALA A 248 -6.45 -1.77 -19.28
N THR A 249 -5.50 -1.17 -19.99
CA THR A 249 -4.15 -0.95 -19.49
C THR A 249 -3.95 0.53 -19.24
N VAL A 250 -3.43 0.91 -18.08
CA VAL A 250 -3.00 2.28 -17.81
C VAL A 250 -1.51 2.41 -18.09
N ILE A 251 -1.11 3.44 -18.82
CA ILE A 251 0.27 3.91 -18.94
C ILE A 251 0.41 5.12 -18.04
N LEU A 252 1.38 5.09 -17.13
CA LEU A 252 1.73 6.23 -16.30
C LEU A 252 3.13 6.70 -16.67
N CYS A 253 3.34 8.01 -16.59
CA CYS A 253 4.65 8.62 -16.74
C CYS A 253 4.79 9.71 -15.67
N VAL A 254 5.86 9.63 -14.90
CA VAL A 254 6.11 10.51 -13.75
C VAL A 254 7.46 11.20 -13.88
N PHE A 255 7.53 12.39 -13.29
CA PHE A 255 8.72 13.22 -13.16
C PHE A 255 8.97 13.48 -11.66
N PRO A 256 10.22 13.68 -11.21
CA PRO A 256 10.53 14.00 -9.81
C PRO A 256 9.71 15.18 -9.28
N GLU A 257 9.59 16.27 -10.05
CA GLU A 257 8.82 17.47 -9.67
C GLU A 257 7.32 17.20 -9.43
N GLY A 258 6.81 16.04 -9.83
CA GLY A 258 5.39 15.69 -9.72
C GLY A 258 4.46 16.42 -10.69
N ASN A 259 5.01 17.23 -11.62
CA ASN A 259 4.23 18.02 -12.56
C ASN A 259 3.51 17.15 -13.62
N HIS A 260 2.23 17.42 -13.87
CA HIS A 260 1.31 16.64 -14.70
C HIS A 260 1.47 16.83 -16.22
N ARG A 261 2.70 17.12 -16.71
CA ARG A 261 2.96 17.37 -18.14
C ARG A 261 2.42 16.23 -19.02
N ILE A 262 2.46 15.01 -18.48
CA ILE A 262 1.94 13.80 -19.12
C ILE A 262 0.75 13.27 -18.31
N LYS A 263 -0.43 13.29 -18.95
CA LYS A 263 -1.65 12.69 -18.41
C LYS A 263 -1.56 11.16 -18.45
N PRO A 264 -2.21 10.43 -17.53
CA PRO A 264 -2.38 8.98 -17.65
C PRO A 264 -3.01 8.62 -19.00
N VAL A 265 -2.53 7.54 -19.60
CA VAL A 265 -3.09 7.01 -20.85
C VAL A 265 -3.83 5.71 -20.57
N LEU A 266 -5.09 5.60 -21.00
CA LEU A 266 -5.83 4.34 -20.95
C LEU A 266 -5.85 3.69 -22.33
N LEU A 267 -5.46 2.42 -22.37
CA LEU A 267 -5.57 1.54 -23.53
C LEU A 267 -6.80 0.64 -23.37
N PHE A 268 -7.85 0.92 -24.14
CA PHE A 268 -9.02 0.05 -24.21
C PHE A 268 -8.92 -0.96 -25.34
N LYS A 269 -9.64 -2.07 -25.19
CA LYS A 269 -9.77 -3.08 -26.25
C LYS A 269 -10.68 -2.55 -27.36
N GLY A 270 -10.22 -2.61 -28.61
CA GLY A 270 -11.04 -2.32 -29.80
C GLY A 270 -10.29 -1.57 -30.89
N THR A 271 -11.02 -1.15 -31.92
CA THR A 271 -10.51 -0.41 -33.08
C THR A 271 -10.64 1.11 -32.95
N GLY A 272 -11.29 1.61 -31.89
CA GLY A 272 -11.49 3.04 -31.65
C GLY A 272 -12.63 3.69 -32.42
N LYS A 273 -13.40 2.96 -33.24
CA LYS A 273 -14.57 3.52 -33.98
C LYS A 273 -15.61 4.21 -33.07
N VAL A 274 -15.74 3.74 -31.83
CA VAL A 274 -16.63 4.31 -30.81
C VAL A 274 -16.05 5.53 -30.10
N ALA A 275 -14.74 5.79 -30.22
CA ALA A 275 -14.06 6.85 -29.50
C ALA A 275 -14.65 8.23 -29.84
N VAL A 276 -14.98 8.48 -31.12
CA VAL A 276 -15.48 9.78 -31.59
C VAL A 276 -16.73 10.22 -30.83
N LYS A 277 -17.66 9.30 -30.55
CA LYS A 277 -18.89 9.60 -29.80
C LYS A 277 -18.66 9.70 -28.29
N GLU A 278 -17.65 8.99 -27.78
CA GLU A 278 -17.37 8.90 -26.34
C GLU A 278 -16.40 9.97 -25.84
N GLU A 279 -15.55 10.51 -26.72
CA GLU A 279 -14.41 11.37 -26.36
C GLU A 279 -14.86 12.64 -25.64
N GLN A 280 -16.00 13.21 -26.03
CA GLN A 280 -16.60 14.37 -25.36
C GLN A 280 -16.98 14.10 -23.89
N HIS A 281 -17.19 12.84 -23.51
CA HIS A 281 -17.56 12.45 -22.15
C HIS A 281 -16.39 11.89 -21.34
N TYR A 282 -15.23 11.68 -21.97
CA TYR A 282 -14.02 11.26 -21.27
C TYR A 282 -13.51 12.38 -20.35
N SER A 283 -12.87 11.99 -19.25
CA SER A 283 -12.17 12.96 -18.41
C SER A 283 -11.07 13.65 -19.21
N SER A 284 -11.08 14.99 -19.23
CA SER A 284 -10.03 15.82 -19.87
C SER A 284 -8.63 15.62 -19.28
N HIS A 285 -8.53 14.96 -18.12
CA HIS A 285 -7.28 14.66 -17.41
C HIS A 285 -6.70 13.28 -17.76
N VAL A 286 -7.27 12.57 -18.75
CA VAL A 286 -6.81 11.25 -19.19
C VAL A 286 -6.75 11.24 -20.72
N LYS A 287 -5.73 10.61 -21.30
CA LYS A 287 -5.67 10.33 -22.73
C LYS A 287 -6.17 8.90 -22.99
N VAL A 288 -6.89 8.68 -24.08
CA VAL A 288 -7.41 7.35 -24.43
C VAL A 288 -6.85 6.90 -25.77
N PHE A 289 -6.31 5.69 -25.81
CA PHE A 289 -6.01 4.96 -27.04
C PHE A 289 -6.76 3.63 -27.08
N PHE A 290 -6.84 3.05 -28.27
CA PHE A 290 -7.45 1.75 -28.50
C PHE A 290 -6.44 0.81 -29.14
N THR A 291 -6.38 -0.42 -28.63
CA THR A 291 -5.59 -1.50 -29.23
C THR A 291 -6.42 -2.78 -29.31
N PRO A 292 -6.14 -3.71 -30.23
CA PRO A 292 -6.94 -4.93 -30.40
C PRO A 292 -7.05 -5.81 -29.13
N LYS A 293 -6.05 -5.72 -28.24
CA LYS A 293 -5.94 -6.55 -27.02
C LYS A 293 -5.88 -5.76 -25.72
N SER A 294 -6.10 -4.45 -25.72
CA SER A 294 -5.89 -3.57 -24.53
C SER A 294 -4.50 -3.72 -23.90
N VAL A 295 -3.50 -4.01 -24.73
CA VAL A 295 -2.08 -4.08 -24.35
C VAL A 295 -1.30 -3.15 -25.26
N ILE A 296 -0.16 -2.65 -24.78
CA ILE A 296 0.74 -1.87 -25.63
C ILE A 296 1.38 -2.77 -26.69
N ASN A 297 1.57 -2.21 -27.88
CA ASN A 297 2.32 -2.80 -28.99
C ASN A 297 3.17 -1.70 -29.63
N ILE A 298 4.10 -2.09 -30.50
CA ILE A 298 5.04 -1.15 -31.14
C ILE A 298 4.34 0.06 -31.78
N PRO A 299 3.30 -0.08 -32.63
CA PRO A 299 2.61 1.08 -33.20
C PRO A 299 1.95 2.00 -32.17
N THR A 300 1.39 1.42 -31.10
CA THR A 300 0.79 2.20 -30.01
C THR A 300 1.86 2.92 -29.19
N MET A 301 3.02 2.29 -28.99
CA MET A 301 4.17 2.90 -28.33
C MET A 301 4.72 4.07 -29.16
N GLU A 302 4.88 3.90 -30.47
CA GLU A 302 5.27 5.00 -31.37
C GLU A 302 4.28 6.17 -31.30
N LYS A 303 2.97 5.87 -31.30
CA LYS A 303 1.92 6.88 -31.11
C LYS A 303 2.03 7.58 -29.75
N TYR A 304 2.29 6.82 -28.69
CA TYR A 304 2.49 7.35 -27.34
C TYR A 304 3.70 8.27 -27.29
N ILE A 305 4.85 7.84 -27.80
CA ILE A 305 6.10 8.64 -27.82
C ILE A 305 5.93 9.91 -28.66
N ASN A 306 5.26 9.85 -29.80
CA ASN A 306 4.97 11.06 -30.60
C ASN A 306 4.12 12.08 -29.82
N TRP A 307 3.14 11.59 -29.06
CA TRP A 307 2.35 12.46 -28.20
C TRP A 307 3.17 12.96 -27.02
N TRP A 308 3.96 12.10 -26.36
CA TRP A 308 4.83 12.45 -25.24
C TRP A 308 5.82 13.55 -25.64
N LEU A 309 6.56 13.37 -26.75
CA LEU A 309 7.52 14.35 -27.29
C LEU A 309 6.87 15.72 -27.48
N LYS A 310 5.65 15.79 -28.03
CA LYS A 310 4.93 17.06 -28.21
C LYS A 310 4.61 17.78 -26.90
N ASN A 311 4.44 17.05 -25.79
CA ASN A 311 4.07 17.61 -24.49
C ASN A 311 5.26 17.91 -23.58
N VAL A 312 6.47 17.45 -23.94
CA VAL A 312 7.70 17.67 -23.15
C VAL A 312 8.77 18.45 -23.90
N LYS A 313 8.50 18.87 -25.14
CA LYS A 313 9.46 19.59 -25.97
C LYS A 313 9.72 20.98 -25.40
N ASP A 314 10.93 21.16 -24.88
CA ASP A 314 11.45 22.44 -24.37
C ASP A 314 12.89 22.70 -24.81
N GLY A 315 13.42 21.90 -25.75
CA GLY A 315 14.79 22.01 -26.27
C GLY A 315 15.85 21.32 -25.40
N ASN A 316 15.51 20.89 -24.19
CA ASN A 316 16.45 20.24 -23.28
C ASN A 316 16.57 18.74 -23.57
N ARG A 317 17.75 18.17 -23.30
CA ARG A 317 17.93 16.72 -23.31
C ARG A 317 17.08 16.08 -22.21
N LYS A 318 16.49 14.93 -22.50
CA LYS A 318 15.62 14.19 -21.56
C LYS A 318 16.21 12.83 -21.23
N LEU A 319 15.98 12.35 -20.01
CA LEU A 319 16.26 10.99 -19.58
C LEU A 319 14.94 10.23 -19.44
N PHE A 320 14.67 9.32 -20.37
CA PHE A 320 13.45 8.51 -20.39
C PHE A 320 13.76 7.10 -19.87
N ILE A 321 13.20 6.76 -18.72
CA ILE A 321 13.44 5.48 -18.03
C ILE A 321 12.23 4.57 -18.22
N THR A 322 12.46 3.35 -18.69
CA THR A 322 11.40 2.33 -18.89
C THR A 322 11.95 0.92 -18.75
N ASP A 323 11.08 -0.08 -18.64
CA ASP A 323 11.50 -1.48 -18.63
C ASP A 323 11.89 -2.01 -20.02
N SER A 324 12.50 -3.19 -20.05
CA SER A 324 12.96 -3.86 -21.27
C SER A 324 11.86 -4.63 -22.00
N CYS A 325 10.59 -4.20 -21.93
CA CYS A 325 9.52 -4.88 -22.65
C CYS A 325 9.70 -4.77 -24.17
N ASN A 326 9.51 -5.88 -24.89
CA ASN A 326 9.72 -5.93 -26.35
C ASN A 326 8.85 -4.93 -27.13
N SER A 327 7.71 -4.51 -26.57
CA SER A 327 6.85 -3.49 -27.20
C SER A 327 7.36 -2.06 -27.02
N HIS A 328 8.32 -1.82 -26.13
CA HIS A 328 8.86 -0.49 -25.85
C HIS A 328 10.00 -0.11 -26.79
N LEU A 329 10.61 -1.12 -27.43
CA LEU A 329 11.85 -0.97 -28.17
C LEU A 329 11.72 -1.52 -29.58
N ASN A 330 12.02 -0.66 -30.54
CA ASN A 330 12.47 -1.03 -31.88
C ASN A 330 13.54 0.00 -32.33
N ASP A 331 14.28 -0.31 -33.39
CA ASP A 331 15.39 0.55 -33.83
C ASP A 331 14.89 1.93 -34.27
N ASN A 332 13.75 1.99 -34.94
CA ASN A 332 13.16 3.24 -35.43
C ASN A 332 12.76 4.19 -34.29
N LEU A 333 12.16 3.66 -33.24
CA LEU A 333 11.72 4.40 -32.06
C LEU A 333 12.93 4.86 -31.24
N THR A 334 13.92 4.00 -31.09
CA THR A 334 15.17 4.33 -30.39
C THR A 334 15.93 5.44 -31.11
N LYS A 335 16.03 5.34 -32.44
CA LYS A 335 16.61 6.40 -33.28
C LYS A 335 15.80 7.70 -33.14
N LYS A 336 14.47 7.62 -33.22
CA LYS A 336 13.59 8.80 -33.08
C LYS A 336 13.76 9.51 -31.73
N MET A 337 13.81 8.77 -30.64
CA MET A 337 14.04 9.32 -29.30
C MET A 337 15.39 10.04 -29.24
N ARG A 338 16.45 9.41 -29.75
CA ARG A 338 17.79 10.00 -29.84
C ARG A 338 17.81 11.29 -30.66
N ASP A 339 17.22 11.27 -31.85
CA ASP A 339 17.14 12.43 -32.76
C ASP A 339 16.36 13.60 -32.14
N ASN A 340 15.53 13.35 -31.12
CA ASN A 340 14.80 14.37 -30.35
C ASN A 340 15.48 14.70 -29.00
N GLY A 341 16.76 14.34 -28.82
CA GLY A 341 17.51 14.66 -27.61
C GLY A 341 17.14 13.83 -26.39
N VAL A 342 16.49 12.67 -26.57
CA VAL A 342 16.08 11.79 -25.48
C VAL A 342 17.06 10.65 -25.31
N CYS A 343 17.70 10.59 -24.14
CA CYS A 343 18.47 9.44 -23.68
C CYS A 343 17.52 8.39 -23.10
N LEU A 344 17.55 7.19 -23.65
CA LEU A 344 16.71 6.08 -23.20
C LEU A 344 17.49 5.20 -22.22
N ALA A 345 16.99 5.09 -20.99
CA ALA A 345 17.55 4.24 -19.95
C ALA A 345 16.64 3.02 -19.73
N ILE A 346 17.13 1.84 -20.08
CA ILE A 346 16.36 0.59 -20.02
C ILE A 346 16.69 -0.18 -18.77
N ILE A 347 15.69 -0.40 -17.92
CA ILE A 347 15.82 -1.22 -16.73
C ILE A 347 16.10 -2.66 -17.16
N PRO A 348 17.17 -3.30 -16.64
CA PRO A 348 17.52 -4.67 -17.00
C PRO A 348 16.39 -5.67 -16.68
N LYS A 349 16.27 -6.69 -17.54
CA LYS A 349 15.29 -7.76 -17.36
C LYS A 349 15.44 -8.40 -15.99
N GLY A 350 14.32 -8.62 -15.30
CA GLY A 350 14.32 -9.20 -13.95
C GLY A 350 14.58 -8.19 -12.82
N CYS A 351 14.98 -6.95 -13.13
CA CYS A 351 15.25 -5.91 -12.14
C CYS A 351 14.08 -4.95 -11.87
N THR A 352 12.96 -5.07 -12.59
CA THR A 352 11.76 -4.23 -12.43
C THR A 352 11.28 -4.17 -10.96
N GLN A 353 11.23 -5.31 -10.28
CA GLN A 353 10.80 -5.38 -8.87
C GLN A 353 11.72 -4.63 -7.89
N TYR A 354 12.92 -4.27 -8.33
CA TYR A 354 13.93 -3.58 -7.54
C TYR A 354 13.96 -2.10 -7.89
N ILE A 355 14.05 -1.75 -9.16
CA ILE A 355 14.35 -0.37 -9.57
C ILE A 355 13.27 0.27 -10.44
N GLN A 356 12.23 -0.43 -10.91
CA GLN A 356 11.16 0.23 -11.66
C GLN A 356 10.28 1.07 -10.73
N LEU A 357 10.45 2.39 -10.80
CA LEU A 357 9.84 3.34 -9.87
C LEU A 357 8.32 3.21 -9.78
N LEU A 358 7.66 3.07 -10.93
CA LEU A 358 6.20 2.90 -10.97
C LEU A 358 5.75 1.62 -10.25
N ASP A 359 6.48 0.51 -10.41
CA ASP A 359 6.17 -0.78 -9.76
C ASP A 359 6.43 -0.77 -8.25
N VAL A 360 7.50 -0.10 -7.82
CA VAL A 360 7.93 -0.03 -6.43
C VAL A 360 7.06 0.95 -5.63
N HIS A 361 6.83 2.16 -6.14
CA HIS A 361 6.23 3.25 -5.37
C HIS A 361 4.81 3.61 -5.81
N VAL A 362 4.50 3.58 -7.11
CA VAL A 362 3.33 4.30 -7.64
C VAL A 362 2.12 3.41 -7.87
N PHE A 363 2.25 2.30 -8.59
CA PHE A 363 1.10 1.49 -9.03
C PHE A 363 0.28 0.93 -7.88
N SER A 364 0.92 0.57 -6.76
CA SER A 364 0.17 0.10 -5.60
C SER A 364 -0.71 1.19 -5.01
N ALA A 365 -0.22 2.43 -4.89
CA ALA A 365 -1.00 3.55 -4.40
C ALA A 365 -2.08 3.95 -5.41
N PHE A 366 -1.71 4.05 -6.70
CA PHE A 366 -2.65 4.39 -7.77
C PHE A 366 -3.82 3.44 -7.83
N LYS A 367 -3.57 2.13 -7.87
CA LYS A 367 -4.65 1.16 -7.95
C LYS A 367 -5.48 1.10 -6.67
N ASN A 368 -4.88 1.34 -5.49
CA ASN A 368 -5.67 1.50 -4.25
C ASN A 368 -6.64 2.68 -4.37
N HIS A 369 -6.16 3.85 -4.77
CA HIS A 369 -7.00 5.03 -4.96
C HIS A 369 -8.05 4.83 -6.05
N TYR A 370 -7.70 4.13 -7.13
CA TYR A 370 -8.62 3.79 -8.22
C TYR A 370 -9.79 2.95 -7.73
N TYR A 371 -9.51 1.87 -6.99
CA TYR A 371 -10.57 1.02 -6.47
C TYR A 371 -11.37 1.70 -5.35
N ASP A 372 -10.77 2.61 -4.59
CA ASP A 372 -11.51 3.43 -3.62
C ASP A 372 -12.51 4.37 -4.34
N CYS A 373 -12.08 5.05 -5.41
CA CYS A 373 -12.99 5.83 -6.26
C CYS A 373 -14.10 4.95 -6.87
N ALA A 374 -13.77 3.73 -7.32
CA ALA A 374 -14.72 2.81 -7.90
C ALA A 374 -15.75 2.34 -6.85
N GLU A 375 -15.30 2.09 -5.63
CA GLU A 375 -16.14 1.73 -4.50
C GLU A 375 -17.08 2.87 -4.08
N GLU A 376 -16.60 4.11 -4.03
CA GLU A 376 -17.40 5.32 -3.77
C GLU A 376 -18.49 5.51 -4.84
N TYR A 377 -18.17 5.23 -6.11
CA TYR A 377 -19.17 5.23 -7.19
C TYR A 377 -20.28 4.20 -6.94
N LEU A 378 -19.94 2.99 -6.50
CA LEU A 378 -20.92 1.94 -6.19
C LEU A 378 -21.79 2.30 -4.98
N GLU A 379 -21.25 3.04 -4.00
CA GLU A 379 -22.04 3.49 -2.83
C GLU A 379 -23.17 4.44 -3.24
N LEU A 380 -22.91 5.31 -4.22
CA LEU A 380 -23.88 6.31 -4.65
C LEU A 380 -24.84 5.82 -5.74
N ASN A 381 -24.45 4.81 -6.51
CA ASN A 381 -25.23 4.32 -7.66
C ASN A 381 -25.82 2.91 -7.43
N GLY A 382 -25.56 2.29 -6.28
CA GLY A 382 -26.06 0.96 -5.93
C GLY A 382 -25.06 -0.17 -6.23
N PRO A 383 -25.34 -1.39 -5.72
CA PRO A 383 -24.40 -2.50 -5.80
C PRO A 383 -24.11 -2.91 -7.24
N ARG A 384 -22.88 -3.36 -7.50
CA ARG A 384 -22.39 -3.79 -8.83
C ARG A 384 -23.36 -4.70 -9.59
N LEU A 385 -24.00 -5.65 -8.91
CA LEU A 385 -24.94 -6.62 -9.52
C LEU A 385 -26.20 -5.97 -10.10
N LYS A 386 -26.58 -4.79 -9.60
CA LYS A 386 -27.75 -4.05 -10.07
C LYS A 386 -27.40 -3.01 -11.14
N LEU A 387 -26.10 -2.73 -11.34
CA LEU A 387 -25.63 -1.74 -12.32
C LEU A 387 -25.52 -2.35 -13.72
N LYS A 388 -26.49 -2.00 -14.58
CA LYS A 388 -26.47 -2.36 -16.01
C LYS A 388 -25.74 -1.28 -16.83
N LEU A 389 -24.41 -1.22 -16.71
CA LEU A 389 -23.59 -0.30 -17.51
C LEU A 389 -23.24 -0.90 -18.88
N SER A 390 -23.45 -0.14 -19.94
CA SER A 390 -22.96 -0.46 -21.29
C SER A 390 -21.43 -0.41 -21.35
N SER A 391 -20.82 -1.03 -22.37
CA SER A 391 -19.36 -0.97 -22.57
C SER A 391 -18.84 0.46 -22.71
N SER A 392 -19.65 1.35 -23.29
CA SER A 392 -19.36 2.78 -23.43
C SER A 392 -19.33 3.49 -22.08
N GLN A 393 -20.40 3.32 -21.30
CA GLN A 393 -20.50 3.89 -19.95
C GLN A 393 -19.38 3.40 -19.04
N LYS A 394 -18.98 2.12 -19.16
CA LYS A 394 -17.85 1.55 -18.43
C LYS A 394 -16.52 2.22 -18.77
N ARG A 395 -16.26 2.52 -20.06
CA ARG A 395 -15.04 3.23 -20.48
C ARG A 395 -15.02 4.66 -19.97
N ILE A 396 -16.12 5.39 -20.14
CA ILE A 396 -16.29 6.75 -19.63
C ILE A 396 -16.05 6.78 -18.12
N LEU A 397 -16.67 5.86 -17.37
CA LEU A 397 -16.45 5.72 -15.93
C LEU A 397 -14.98 5.46 -15.61
N CYS A 398 -14.33 4.51 -16.30
CA CYS A 398 -12.90 4.21 -16.10
C CYS A 398 -12.00 5.45 -16.30
N THR A 399 -12.31 6.32 -17.26
CA THR A 399 -11.55 7.58 -17.44
C THR A 399 -11.70 8.52 -16.23
N ARG A 400 -12.92 8.63 -15.67
CA ARG A 400 -13.20 9.49 -14.50
C ARG A 400 -12.55 8.94 -13.23
N LEU A 401 -12.65 7.62 -13.02
CA LEU A 401 -11.99 6.93 -11.91
C LEU A 401 -10.47 7.09 -11.98
N THR A 402 -9.89 6.91 -13.17
CA THR A 402 -8.44 7.08 -13.40
C THR A 402 -7.98 8.50 -13.08
N ALA A 403 -8.72 9.52 -13.54
CA ALA A 403 -8.39 10.92 -13.25
C ALA A 403 -8.40 11.22 -11.74
N ALA A 404 -9.47 10.81 -11.04
CA ALA A 404 -9.59 11.02 -9.60
C ALA A 404 -8.51 10.27 -8.81
N ALA A 405 -8.26 9.01 -9.19
CA ALA A 405 -7.22 8.19 -8.58
C ALA A 405 -5.83 8.77 -8.78
N TRP A 406 -5.53 9.26 -9.98
CA TRP A 406 -4.24 9.84 -10.30
C TRP A 406 -3.95 11.09 -9.46
N TYR A 407 -4.94 11.96 -9.32
CA TYR A 407 -4.84 13.13 -8.44
C TYR A 407 -4.56 12.75 -6.98
N ARG A 408 -5.29 11.75 -6.44
CA ARG A 408 -5.05 11.24 -5.07
C ARG A 408 -3.65 10.62 -4.93
N THR A 409 -3.18 9.94 -5.98
CA THR A 409 -1.86 9.28 -5.99
C THR A 409 -0.74 10.28 -5.85
N LEU A 410 -0.74 11.33 -6.67
CA LEU A 410 0.31 12.34 -6.69
C LEU A 410 0.38 13.14 -5.39
N LYS A 411 -0.73 13.28 -4.67
CA LYS A 411 -0.73 13.85 -3.31
C LYS A 411 -0.20 12.92 -2.23
N SER A 412 -0.23 11.62 -2.48
CA SER A 412 0.09 10.60 -1.47
C SER A 412 1.53 10.08 -1.55
N ILE A 413 2.27 10.46 -2.60
CA ILE A 413 3.63 9.99 -2.87
C ILE A 413 4.55 11.19 -3.03
N ASP A 414 5.68 11.13 -2.35
CA ASP A 414 6.81 12.01 -2.60
C ASP A 414 7.64 11.46 -3.76
N LEU A 415 7.43 12.02 -4.96
CA LEU A 415 8.09 11.56 -6.17
C LEU A 415 9.58 11.93 -6.18
N GLN A 416 9.98 13.10 -5.68
CA GLN A 416 11.38 13.48 -5.58
C GLN A 416 12.16 12.45 -4.76
N ASN A 417 11.65 12.11 -3.57
CA ASN A 417 12.28 11.09 -2.74
C ASN A 417 12.21 9.68 -3.36
N ALA A 418 11.15 9.34 -4.11
CA ALA A 418 11.08 8.06 -4.82
C ALA A 418 12.19 7.96 -5.88
N PHE A 419 12.35 8.98 -6.74
CA PHE A 419 13.40 9.04 -7.76
C PHE A 419 14.81 9.01 -7.13
N ARG A 420 15.03 9.80 -6.07
CA ARG A 420 16.29 9.83 -5.31
C ARG A 420 16.63 8.47 -4.71
N SER A 421 15.67 7.84 -4.03
CA SER A 421 15.87 6.55 -3.37
C SER A 421 16.22 5.40 -4.31
N LEU A 422 15.87 5.52 -5.60
CA LEU A 422 16.17 4.54 -6.64
C LEU A 422 17.38 4.92 -7.49
N GLY A 423 18.08 6.01 -7.17
CA GLY A 423 19.28 6.44 -7.89
C GLY A 423 19.04 7.07 -9.25
N TYR A 424 17.82 7.54 -9.50
CA TYR A 424 17.47 8.19 -10.79
C TYR A 424 17.81 9.68 -10.80
N THR A 425 17.99 10.26 -9.61
CA THR A 425 18.39 11.64 -9.36
C THR A 425 19.41 11.65 -8.23
N TRP A 426 20.52 12.37 -8.37
CA TRP A 426 21.65 12.40 -7.43
C TRP A 426 21.99 13.84 -7.02
N VAL A 427 20.96 14.60 -6.64
CA VAL A 427 21.07 16.05 -6.34
C VAL A 427 22.17 16.37 -5.32
N ASP A 428 22.48 15.43 -4.42
CA ASP A 428 23.45 15.54 -3.34
C ASP A 428 24.67 14.61 -3.51
N ASN A 429 24.78 13.87 -4.63
CA ASN A 429 25.77 12.80 -4.84
C ASN A 429 25.86 11.79 -3.66
N SER A 430 24.78 11.61 -2.90
CA SER A 430 24.77 10.67 -1.78
C SER A 430 24.79 9.21 -2.25
N ILE A 431 25.28 8.31 -1.37
CA ILE A 431 25.24 6.87 -1.61
C ILE A 431 23.79 6.44 -1.82
N ILE A 432 23.52 5.87 -3.00
CA ILE A 432 22.22 5.34 -3.38
C ILE A 432 22.02 4.01 -2.66
N GLN A 433 21.04 3.97 -1.75
CA GLN A 433 20.63 2.77 -1.04
C GLN A 433 19.09 2.67 -0.98
N PRO A 434 18.45 1.97 -1.93
CA PRO A 434 17.00 1.79 -1.91
C PRO A 434 16.53 1.04 -0.65
N ASN A 435 15.55 1.60 0.06
CA ASN A 435 15.09 1.09 1.35
C ASN A 435 14.61 -0.38 1.33
N HIS A 436 14.06 -0.85 0.21
CA HIS A 436 13.59 -2.22 0.03
C HIS A 436 14.69 -3.18 -0.47
N ILE A 437 15.92 -2.70 -0.66
CA ILE A 437 17.05 -3.45 -1.20
C ILE A 437 18.26 -3.29 -0.26
N SER A 438 18.21 -3.94 0.91
CA SER A 438 19.26 -3.82 1.93
C SER A 438 20.64 -4.31 1.49
N TRP A 439 20.71 -5.15 0.44
CA TRP A 439 21.94 -5.74 -0.08
C TRP A 439 22.62 -4.90 -1.16
N TYR A 440 22.02 -3.79 -1.60
CA TYR A 440 22.55 -2.95 -2.66
C TYR A 440 22.96 -1.57 -2.14
N LYS A 441 24.13 -1.11 -2.58
CA LYS A 441 24.59 0.28 -2.42
C LYS A 441 25.34 0.70 -3.67
N PHE A 442 25.24 1.96 -4.03
CA PHE A 442 26.01 2.52 -5.14
C PHE A 442 26.48 3.92 -4.78
N ASP A 443 27.78 4.14 -4.91
CA ASP A 443 28.40 5.44 -4.71
C ASP A 443 28.55 6.14 -6.08
N PRO A 444 27.80 7.23 -6.34
CA PRO A 444 27.92 7.99 -7.58
C PRO A 444 29.35 8.47 -7.90
N ASN A 445 30.17 8.71 -6.87
CA ASN A 445 31.52 9.26 -7.01
C ASN A 445 32.55 8.18 -7.40
N SER A 446 32.23 6.89 -7.22
CA SER A 446 33.11 5.76 -7.60
C SER A 446 33.41 5.67 -9.11
N ILE A 447 32.71 6.45 -9.93
CA ILE A 447 32.93 6.52 -11.38
C ILE A 447 33.95 7.61 -11.73
N GLU A 448 34.05 8.67 -10.94
CA GLU A 448 34.93 9.82 -11.18
C GLU A 448 36.39 9.48 -10.83
N SER A 449 36.61 8.63 -9.82
CA SER A 449 37.95 8.16 -9.42
C SER A 449 38.67 7.28 -10.45
N ASN A 450 38.00 6.85 -11.53
CA ASN A 450 38.63 6.11 -12.63
C ASN A 450 38.90 6.98 -13.88
N GLN A 451 38.61 8.28 -13.81
CA GLN A 451 38.89 9.23 -14.90
C GLN A 451 39.94 10.28 -14.53
N GLU A 452 40.29 10.43 -13.24
CA GLU A 452 41.26 11.44 -12.76
C GLU A 452 42.74 11.12 -13.03
N GLU A 453 43.09 10.01 -13.70
CA GLU A 453 44.45 9.82 -14.24
C GLU A 453 44.63 10.41 -15.65
N ALA A 454 43.61 11.04 -16.23
CA ALA A 454 43.76 11.81 -17.46
C ALA A 454 42.95 13.11 -17.37
N GLU A 455 43.69 14.23 -17.42
CA GLU A 455 43.22 15.62 -17.51
C GLU A 455 43.08 16.35 -16.16
N ASP A 456 44.25 16.71 -15.69
CA ASP A 456 44.54 17.74 -14.72
C ASP A 456 44.12 19.14 -15.24
N GLN A 457 43.73 20.00 -14.29
CA GLN A 457 43.68 21.47 -14.31
C GLN A 457 42.36 22.23 -14.62
N ASN A 458 41.88 22.86 -13.52
CA ASN A 458 41.23 24.18 -13.42
C ASN A 458 39.74 24.31 -13.79
N HIS A 459 38.88 24.26 -12.78
CA HIS A 459 38.33 25.48 -12.16
C HIS A 459 37.43 25.12 -10.97
N GLU A 460 37.87 25.48 -9.77
CA GLU A 460 36.99 25.60 -8.61
C GLU A 460 36.03 26.78 -8.85
N ALA A 461 34.73 26.51 -8.72
CA ALA A 461 33.72 27.54 -8.53
C ALA A 461 32.86 27.13 -7.34
N GLU A 462 33.07 27.84 -6.23
CA GLU A 462 32.23 27.86 -5.04
C GLU A 462 30.75 27.95 -5.41
N CYS A 463 29.95 27.04 -4.84
CA CYS A 463 28.50 27.03 -4.94
C CYS A 463 27.94 27.91 -3.82
N ASP A 464 27.73 29.19 -4.13
CA ASP A 464 27.06 30.13 -3.23
C ASP A 464 25.54 29.87 -3.25
N GLU A 465 25.02 29.30 -2.17
CA GLU A 465 23.59 29.15 -1.94
C GLU A 465 22.95 30.53 -1.70
N ARG A 466 22.16 31.00 -2.68
CA ARG A 466 21.00 31.87 -2.45
C ARG A 466 20.15 31.93 -3.72
N THR A 467 18.98 31.30 -3.70
CA THR A 467 17.89 31.75 -4.55
C THR A 467 16.55 31.65 -3.81
N THR A 468 15.97 32.84 -3.71
CA THR A 468 14.68 33.23 -3.14
C THR A 468 13.53 32.27 -3.45
N ILE A 469 12.87 31.81 -2.39
CA ILE A 469 11.56 31.16 -2.43
C ILE A 469 10.53 32.21 -2.87
N SER A 470 10.19 32.25 -4.16
CA SER A 470 8.99 32.95 -4.61
C SER A 470 7.78 32.06 -4.37
N THR A 471 6.96 32.43 -3.39
CA THR A 471 5.71 31.75 -3.05
C THR A 471 4.71 31.83 -4.21
N ILE A 472 4.61 30.78 -5.02
CA ILE A 472 3.49 30.64 -5.97
C ILE A 472 2.24 30.28 -5.15
N LYS A 473 1.29 31.21 -5.08
CA LYS A 473 -0.07 30.94 -4.57
C LYS A 473 -0.73 29.89 -5.46
N ILE A 474 -0.66 28.63 -5.05
CA ILE A 474 -1.53 27.58 -5.57
C ILE A 474 -2.96 27.94 -5.14
N GLN A 475 -3.82 28.32 -6.08
CA GLN A 475 -5.24 28.46 -5.81
C GLN A 475 -5.81 27.10 -5.43
N ASN A 476 -5.96 26.91 -4.12
CA ASN A 476 -6.66 25.79 -3.50
C ASN A 476 -8.15 25.88 -3.82
N LYS A 477 -8.59 25.24 -4.90
CA LYS A 477 -9.97 24.78 -4.99
C LYS A 477 -9.97 23.26 -4.86
N GLN A 478 -10.42 22.80 -3.71
CA GLN A 478 -10.61 21.38 -3.41
C GLN A 478 -11.72 20.85 -4.33
N LEU A 479 -11.34 20.26 -5.47
CA LEU A 479 -12.29 19.55 -6.33
C LEU A 479 -12.77 18.31 -5.60
N THR A 480 -14.05 18.30 -5.21
CA THR A 480 -14.72 17.13 -4.67
C THR A 480 -15.14 16.21 -5.81
N LEU A 481 -15.35 14.91 -5.56
CA LEU A 481 -15.92 13.98 -6.56
C LEU A 481 -17.24 14.47 -7.15
N LYS A 482 -17.99 15.23 -6.36
CA LYS A 482 -19.25 15.86 -6.77
C LYS A 482 -19.04 16.91 -7.87
N ASP A 483 -17.89 17.57 -7.90
CA ASP A 483 -17.53 18.57 -8.92
C ASP A 483 -17.07 17.91 -10.22
N MET A 484 -16.44 16.73 -10.15
CA MET A 484 -15.99 15.97 -11.33
C MET A 484 -17.13 15.29 -12.10
N TRP A 485 -18.32 15.19 -11.51
CA TRP A 485 -19.48 14.51 -12.10
C TRP A 485 -20.51 15.44 -12.72
N LYS A 486 -20.39 16.76 -12.51
CA LYS A 486 -21.40 17.74 -12.94
C LYS A 486 -21.24 18.31 -14.35
N ASN A 487 -20.17 17.98 -15.06
CA ASN A 487 -20.07 18.33 -16.47
C ASN A 487 -20.71 17.22 -17.31
N LYS A 488 -21.97 17.46 -17.69
CA LYS A 488 -22.76 16.64 -18.62
C LYS A 488 -22.08 16.56 -19.98
#